data_AF-A0AAD4G5T2-F1
#
_entry.id   AF-A0AAD4G5T2-F1
#
_cell.length_a   1.000
_cell.length_b   1.000
_cell.length_c   1.000
_cell.angle_alpha   90.00
_cell.angle_beta   90.00
_cell.angle_gamma   90.00
#
_symmetry.space_group_name_H-M   'P 1'
#
loop_
_entity.id
_entity.type
_entity.pdbx_description
1 polymer ?
#
loop_
_entity_poly.entity_id
_entity_poly.type
_entity_poly.pdbx_seq_one_letter_code
_entity_poly.pdbx_strand_id
1 'polypeptide(L)'
;RMALQKLAELVGDPSIAHRDPRSLLSFSCVTPEVAKSQLESLRFYSKDIDKTYCPLGRDGRPIRKYSERKQSYHWFHGDSRGISHVGKWVVVP
;
A
#
# COMPACT_ATOMS: atom_id res chain seq x y z
N ARG A 1 -22.09 17.27 13.63
CA ARG A 1 -21.34 17.70 14.83
C ARG A 1 -21.79 16.99 16.11
N MET A 2 -23.09 16.74 16.34
CA MET A 2 -23.56 16.00 17.52
C MET A 2 -22.87 14.64 17.75
N ALA A 3 -22.56 13.88 16.70
CA ALA A 3 -21.87 12.60 16.83
C ALA A 3 -20.46 12.74 17.46
N LEU A 4 -19.72 13.81 17.14
CA LEU A 4 -18.39 14.06 17.70
C LEU A 4 -18.46 14.53 19.15
N GLN A 5 -19.49 15.30 19.52
CA GLN A 5 -19.74 15.65 20.92
C GLN A 5 -20.04 14.42 21.77
N LYS A 6 -20.95 13.55 21.30
CA LYS A 6 -21.25 12.29 22.00
C LYS A 6 -20.01 11.40 22.12
N LEU A 7 -19.18 11.33 21.08
CA LEU A 7 -17.94 10.57 21.13
C LEU A 7 -16.93 11.18 22.12
N ALA A 8 -16.80 12.51 22.16
CA ALA A 8 -15.96 13.22 23.11
C ALA A 8 -16.39 12.94 24.56
N GLU A 9 -17.69 12.94 24.83
CA GLU A 9 -18.27 12.59 26.13
C GLU A 9 -17.99 11.13 26.51
N LEU A 10 -18.17 10.19 25.57
CA LEU A 10 -17.92 8.76 25.80
C LEU A 10 -16.45 8.42 26.06
N VAL A 11 -15.54 9.09 25.36
CA VAL A 11 -14.08 8.86 25.47
C VAL A 11 -13.48 9.68 26.62
N GLY A 12 -14.18 10.72 27.09
CA GLY A 12 -13.66 11.66 28.07
C GLY A 12 -12.59 12.62 27.51
N ASP A 13 -12.54 12.80 26.19
CA ASP A 13 -11.60 13.69 25.50
C ASP A 13 -12.36 14.79 24.74
N PRO A 14 -12.41 16.03 25.27
CA PRO A 14 -13.12 17.14 24.62
C PRO A 14 -12.48 17.55 23.29
N SER A 15 -11.21 17.22 23.03
CA SER A 15 -10.55 17.53 21.76
C SER A 15 -11.27 16.87 20.57
N ILE A 16 -11.96 15.75 20.79
CA ILE A 16 -12.68 15.01 19.76
C ILE A 16 -13.83 15.81 19.15
N ALA A 17 -14.47 16.70 19.92
CA ALA A 17 -15.60 17.50 19.43
C ALA A 17 -15.21 18.47 18.30
N HIS A 18 -13.92 18.82 18.20
CA HIS A 18 -13.36 19.75 17.22
C HIS A 18 -12.65 19.08 16.05
N ARG A 19 -12.59 17.74 16.03
CA ARG A 19 -11.93 16.97 14.97
C ARG A 19 -12.67 17.08 13.63
N ASP A 20 -11.95 16.88 12.53
CA ASP A 20 -12.52 16.85 11.19
C ASP A 20 -13.11 15.45 10.91
N PRO A 21 -14.44 15.31 10.79
CA PRO A 21 -15.08 14.02 10.52
C PRO A 21 -14.76 13.45 9.12
N ARG A 22 -14.28 14.27 8.18
CA ARG A 22 -13.94 13.82 6.82
C ARG A 22 -12.51 13.32 6.70
N SER A 23 -11.70 13.55 7.73
CA SER A 23 -10.29 13.14 7.77
C SER A 23 -10.12 12.00 8.76
N LEU A 24 -9.84 10.79 8.24
CA LEU A 24 -9.49 9.62 9.05
C LEU A 24 -8.30 9.91 9.98
N LEU A 25 -7.35 10.74 9.51
CA LEU A 25 -6.17 11.12 10.29
C LEU A 25 -6.52 11.93 11.53
N SER A 26 -7.66 12.64 11.54
CA SER A 26 -8.10 13.38 12.72
C SER A 26 -8.42 12.45 13.89
N PHE A 27 -8.75 11.19 13.64
CA PHE A 27 -9.04 10.16 14.65
C PHE A 27 -7.86 9.24 14.97
N SER A 28 -6.69 9.49 14.38
CA SER A 28 -5.51 8.68 14.63
C SER A 28 -5.09 8.74 16.10
N CYS A 29 -4.93 7.58 16.73
CA CYS A 29 -4.38 7.44 18.08
C CYS A 29 -2.85 7.31 18.08
N VAL A 30 -2.22 7.54 16.94
CA VAL A 30 -0.77 7.40 16.77
C VAL A 30 -0.06 8.55 17.50
N THR A 31 1.02 8.23 18.21
CA THR A 31 1.82 9.26 18.90
C THR A 31 2.45 10.23 17.90
N PRO A 32 2.75 11.48 18.28
CA PRO A 32 3.39 12.45 17.39
C PRO A 32 4.69 11.95 16.79
N GLU A 33 5.46 11.17 17.55
CA GLU A 33 6.71 10.56 17.12
C GLU A 33 6.51 9.54 16.00
N VAL A 34 5.56 8.61 16.16
CA VAL A 34 5.25 7.61 15.14
C VAL A 34 4.66 8.28 13.90
N ALA A 35 3.78 9.28 14.08
CA ALA A 35 3.23 10.04 12.96
C ALA A 35 4.36 10.71 12.14
N LYS A 36 5.35 11.30 12.81
CA LYS A 36 6.53 11.89 12.16
C LYS A 36 7.35 10.85 11.41
N SER A 37 7.67 9.73 12.05
CA SER A 37 8.46 8.63 11.44
C SER A 37 7.78 8.06 10.18
N GLN A 38 6.46 7.85 10.24
CA GLN A 38 5.67 7.37 9.11
C GLN A 38 5.63 8.40 7.97
N LEU A 39 5.46 9.69 8.31
CA LEU A 39 5.45 10.77 7.32
C LEU A 39 6.80 10.93 6.63
N GLU A 40 7.90 10.81 7.36
CA GLU A 40 9.26 10.83 6.82
C GLU A 40 9.51 9.64 5.89
N SER A 41 9.07 8.45 6.27
CA SER A 41 9.13 7.25 5.43
C SER A 41 8.35 7.43 4.13
N LEU A 42 7.11 7.95 4.21
CA LEU A 42 6.30 8.25 3.02
C LEU A 42 6.96 9.30 2.11
N ARG A 43 7.54 10.35 2.68
CA ARG A 43 8.31 11.36 1.91
C ARG A 43 9.52 10.74 1.24
N PHE A 44 10.18 9.79 1.88
CA PHE A 44 11.32 9.09 1.29
C PHE A 44 10.88 8.20 0.12
N TYR A 45 9.85 7.37 0.31
CA TYR A 45 9.37 6.45 -0.73
C TYR A 45 8.63 7.12 -1.89
N SER A 46 8.07 8.31 -1.65
CA SER A 46 7.46 9.11 -2.72
C SER A 46 8.48 9.79 -3.63
N LYS A 47 9.78 9.84 -3.25
CA LYS A 47 10.83 10.32 -4.15
C LYS A 47 10.88 9.43 -5.38
N ASP A 48 10.93 10.06 -6.54
CA ASP A 48 11.04 9.39 -7.83
C ASP A 48 9.89 8.41 -8.11
N ILE A 49 8.71 8.59 -7.49
CA ILE A 49 7.55 7.72 -7.72
C ILE A 49 7.12 7.72 -9.20
N ASP A 50 7.32 8.83 -9.90
CA ASP A 50 7.13 8.99 -11.34
C ASP A 50 8.16 8.20 -12.18
N LYS A 51 9.33 7.91 -11.60
CA LYS A 51 10.38 7.08 -12.20
C LYS A 51 10.31 5.62 -11.75
N THR A 52 9.45 5.28 -10.79
CA THR A 52 9.27 3.89 -10.37
C THR A 52 8.68 3.05 -11.50
N TYR A 53 9.04 1.77 -11.53
CA TYR A 53 8.55 0.85 -12.55
C TYR A 53 7.03 0.72 -12.48
N CYS A 54 6.34 1.25 -13.49
CA CYS A 54 4.91 1.04 -13.66
C CYS A 54 4.70 -0.26 -14.46
N PRO A 55 4.07 -1.30 -13.90
CA PRO A 55 3.81 -2.56 -14.61
C PRO A 55 2.70 -2.44 -15.68
N LEU A 56 2.19 -1.22 -15.89
CA LEU A 56 1.12 -0.89 -16.82
C LEU A 56 1.70 -0.18 -18.05
N GLY A 57 1.11 -0.46 -19.22
CA GLY A 57 1.35 0.27 -20.44
C GLY A 57 0.76 1.69 -20.39
N ARG A 58 1.01 2.47 -21.44
CA ARG A 58 0.50 3.85 -21.57
C ARG A 58 -1.02 3.96 -21.54
N ASP A 59 -1.72 2.85 -21.80
CA ASP A 59 -3.16 2.70 -21.76
C ASP A 59 -3.70 2.29 -20.37
N GLY A 60 -2.82 2.19 -19.36
CA GLY A 60 -3.17 1.76 -18.01
C GLY A 60 -3.44 0.26 -17.88
N ARG A 61 -3.21 -0.53 -18.94
CA ARG A 61 -3.39 -1.99 -18.92
C ARG A 61 -2.06 -2.68 -18.61
N PRO A 62 -2.06 -3.83 -17.92
CA PRO A 62 -0.83 -4.59 -17.72
C PRO A 62 -0.10 -4.84 -19.04
N ILE A 63 1.23 -4.62 -19.06
CA ILE A 63 2.07 -4.76 -20.29
C ILE A 63 1.91 -6.16 -20.93
N ARG A 64 1.59 -7.17 -20.12
CA ARG A 64 1.19 -8.51 -20.56
C ARG A 64 -0.22 -8.81 -20.09
N LYS A 65 -1.10 -9.24 -21.01
CA LYS A 65 -2.40 -9.80 -20.60
C LYS A 65 -2.18 -11.12 -19.86
N TYR A 66 -3.05 -11.44 -18.91
CA TYR A 66 -2.98 -12.71 -18.19
C TYR A 66 -3.05 -13.92 -19.15
N SER A 67 -3.87 -13.83 -20.21
CA SER A 67 -4.00 -14.84 -21.27
C SER A 67 -2.73 -15.02 -22.11
N GLU A 68 -1.84 -14.02 -22.13
CA GLU A 68 -0.57 -14.04 -22.86
C GLU A 68 0.59 -14.54 -21.97
N ARG A 69 0.31 -14.88 -20.70
CA ARG A 69 1.26 -15.58 -19.85
C ARG A 69 1.38 -17.01 -20.35
N LYS A 70 2.51 -17.33 -20.99
CA LYS A 70 2.93 -18.73 -21.16
C LYS A 70 2.94 -19.37 -19.77
N GLN A 71 2.23 -20.49 -19.58
CA GLN A 71 2.18 -21.23 -18.31
C GLN A 71 3.58 -21.60 -17.76
N SER A 72 4.61 -21.55 -18.60
CA SER A 72 6.01 -21.82 -18.24
C SER A 72 6.83 -20.59 -17.79
N TYR A 73 6.29 -19.37 -17.84
CA TYR A 73 7.01 -18.12 -17.49
C TYR A 73 6.61 -17.56 -16.12
N HIS A 74 6.27 -18.42 -15.17
CA HIS A 74 6.12 -17.99 -13.78
C HIS A 74 7.50 -17.80 -13.18
N TRP A 75 7.83 -16.60 -12.68
CA TRP A 75 9.14 -16.32 -12.07
C TRP A 75 9.45 -17.26 -10.90
N PHE A 76 8.41 -17.77 -10.25
CA PHE A 76 8.51 -18.70 -9.14
C PHE A 76 7.71 -19.96 -9.44
N HIS A 77 8.26 -21.10 -9.06
CA HIS A 77 7.57 -22.38 -9.10
C HIS A 77 7.50 -22.90 -7.67
N GLY A 78 6.31 -23.31 -7.23
CA GLY A 78 6.15 -23.95 -5.93
C GLY A 78 6.63 -25.38 -6.01
N ASP A 79 7.50 -25.80 -5.07
CA ASP A 79 7.77 -27.22 -4.87
C ASP A 79 6.63 -27.89 -4.08
N SER A 80 6.68 -29.22 -3.99
CA SER A 80 5.68 -30.01 -3.24
C SER A 80 5.67 -29.74 -1.73
N ARG A 81 6.62 -28.93 -1.22
CA ARG A 81 6.75 -28.52 0.18
C ARG A 81 6.30 -27.06 0.38
N GLY A 82 5.76 -26.42 -0.66
CA GLY A 82 5.28 -25.05 -0.60
C GLY A 82 6.37 -23.99 -0.68
N ILE A 83 7.62 -24.37 -0.99
CA ILE A 83 8.72 -23.42 -1.16
C ILE A 83 8.80 -22.98 -2.62
N SER A 84 8.70 -21.68 -2.83
CA SER A 84 8.82 -21.05 -4.15
C SER A 84 10.29 -20.88 -4.54
N HIS A 85 10.68 -21.43 -5.70
CA HIS A 85 12.03 -21.30 -6.26
C HIS A 85 12.00 -20.56 -7.60
N VAL A 86 13.07 -19.80 -7.89
CA VAL A 86 13.21 -19.07 -9.15
C VAL A 86 13.34 -20.05 -10.32
N GLY A 87 12.49 -19.88 -11.34
CA GLY A 87 12.55 -20.70 -12.55
C GLY A 87 13.88 -20.54 -13.29
N LYS A 88 14.49 -21.63 -13.74
CA LYS A 88 15.73 -21.57 -14.55
C LYS A 88 15.42 -21.02 -15.94
N TRP A 89 16.05 -19.90 -16.30
CA TRP A 89 16.00 -19.37 -17.66
C TRP A 89 16.75 -20.30 -18.60
N VAL A 90 16.06 -20.87 -19.60
CA VAL A 90 16.73 -21.41 -20.78
C VAL A 90 16.93 -20.23 -21.73
N VAL A 91 18.18 -19.83 -21.93
CA VAL A 91 18.56 -18.96 -23.04
C VAL A 91 18.33 -19.78 -24.31
N VAL A 92 17.26 -19.48 -25.02
CA VAL A 92 17.05 -20.01 -26.37
C VAL A 92 17.82 -19.07 -27.30
N PRO A 93 18.73 -19.59 -28.16
CA PRO A 93 19.50 -18.77 -29.10
C PRO A 93 18.62 -18.00 -30.07
#